data_AF-A0A554K1A3-F1
#
_entry.id   AF-A0A554K1A3-F1
#
_cell.length_a   1.000
_cell.length_b   1.000
_cell.length_c   1.000
_cell.angle_alpha   90.00
_cell.angle_beta   90.00
_cell.angle_gamma   90.00
#
_symmetry.space_group_name_H-M   'P 1'
#
loop_
_entity.id
_entity.type
_entity.pdbx_description
1 polymer ?
#
loop_
_entity_poly.entity_id
_entity_poly.type
_entity_poly.pdbx_seq_one_letter_code
_entity_poly.pdbx_strand_id
1 'polypeptide(L)'
;MFRSAENHTFGTRAREVLATVAMMWFGMLLVVSFFKAVGLAFVDFKTNTPILGVGVNYWLHSHSFTLGQVLASPQEVMQLLVVMFGAPLLEEVLFRGFVCSGMASDDNGKLKPQGLFTVLAGSFIIFGLFHGHWYLSVMVQGVIGLWLARLWFRNGPSRSASYFSCVAAHSLYNISVVTTVWLMFGS
;
A
#
# COMPACT_ATOMS: atom_id res chain seq x y z
N MET A 1 -14.53 2.13 -19.74
CA MET A 1 -14.60 3.60 -19.76
C MET A 1 -15.65 3.99 -18.72
N PHE A 2 -15.26 4.31 -17.48
CA PHE A 2 -16.21 4.79 -16.48
C PHE A 2 -16.27 6.31 -16.57
N ARG A 3 -17.12 6.81 -17.47
CA ARG A 3 -17.59 8.20 -17.44
C ARG A 3 -18.99 8.17 -16.84
N SER A 4 -19.17 8.86 -15.72
CA SER A 4 -20.44 9.49 -15.35
C SER A 4 -20.16 10.42 -14.17
N ALA A 5 -19.82 11.67 -14.46
CA ALA A 5 -19.70 12.72 -13.45
C ALA A 5 -20.90 13.68 -13.53
N GLU A 6 -22.09 13.18 -13.88
CA GLU A 6 -23.32 13.97 -13.90
C GLU A 6 -24.36 13.26 -13.03
N ASN A 7 -24.57 13.82 -11.83
CA ASN A 7 -25.66 13.53 -10.87
C ASN A 7 -25.64 12.19 -10.11
N HIS A 8 -24.61 11.95 -9.31
CA HIS A 8 -24.61 10.86 -8.32
C HIS A 8 -24.82 11.39 -6.89
N THR A 9 -25.76 10.77 -6.16
CA THR A 9 -25.97 10.96 -4.71
C THR A 9 -24.68 10.66 -3.93
N PHE A 10 -24.47 11.28 -2.77
CA PHE A 10 -23.29 11.05 -1.91
C PHE A 10 -23.03 9.55 -1.69
N GLY A 11 -24.08 8.76 -1.45
CA GLY A 11 -23.97 7.31 -1.26
C GLY A 11 -23.43 6.56 -2.49
N THR A 12 -23.74 7.00 -3.70
CA THR A 12 -23.23 6.35 -4.93
C THR A 12 -21.75 6.65 -5.13
N ARG A 13 -21.32 7.91 -4.91
CA ARG A 13 -19.91 8.30 -4.95
C ARG A 13 -19.07 7.57 -3.88
N ALA A 14 -19.61 7.45 -2.67
CA ALA A 14 -18.94 6.72 -1.59
C ALA A 14 -18.72 5.25 -1.96
N ARG A 15 -19.73 4.59 -2.56
CA ARG A 15 -19.59 3.20 -3.03
C ARG A 15 -18.55 3.05 -4.13
N GLU A 16 -18.50 3.97 -5.09
CA GLU A 16 -17.48 3.94 -6.16
C GLU A 16 -16.06 4.11 -5.64
N VAL A 17 -15.86 5.04 -4.70
CA VAL A 17 -14.57 5.24 -4.03
C VAL A 17 -14.17 4.00 -3.27
N LEU A 18 -15.08 3.42 -2.46
CA LEU A 18 -14.82 2.20 -1.70
C LEU A 18 -14.53 1.01 -2.60
N ALA A 19 -15.29 0.83 -3.69
CA ALA A 19 -15.06 -0.23 -4.66
C ALA A 19 -13.70 -0.07 -5.35
N THR A 20 -13.29 1.15 -5.68
CA THR A 20 -11.98 1.43 -6.28
C THR A 20 -10.85 1.14 -5.31
N VAL A 21 -10.98 1.55 -4.04
CA VAL A 21 -10.03 1.21 -2.97
C VAL A 21 -9.94 -0.30 -2.79
N ALA A 22 -11.08 -1.00 -2.69
CA ALA A 22 -11.12 -2.44 -2.53
C ALA A 22 -10.50 -3.19 -3.72
N MET A 23 -10.73 -2.73 -4.95
CA MET A 23 -10.12 -3.32 -6.15
C MET A 23 -8.61 -3.10 -6.20
N MET A 24 -8.14 -1.91 -5.84
CA MET A 24 -6.68 -1.65 -5.76
C MET A 24 -6.05 -2.49 -4.66
N TRP A 25 -6.67 -2.57 -3.48
CA TRP A 25 -6.21 -3.45 -2.41
C TRP A 25 -6.17 -4.92 -2.85
N PHE A 26 -7.28 -5.45 -3.37
CA PHE A 26 -7.38 -6.84 -3.80
C PHE A 26 -6.34 -7.21 -4.84
N GLY A 27 -6.13 -6.36 -5.84
CA GLY A 27 -5.16 -6.68 -6.85
C GLY A 27 -3.70 -6.48 -6.40
N MET A 28 -3.41 -5.61 -5.40
CA MET A 28 -2.09 -5.62 -4.73
C MET A 28 -1.83 -6.98 -4.08
N LEU A 29 -2.86 -7.60 -3.46
CA LEU A 29 -2.77 -8.96 -2.93
C LEU A 29 -2.58 -10.01 -4.03
N LEU A 30 -3.25 -9.88 -5.17
CA LEU A 30 -3.05 -10.78 -6.31
C LEU A 30 -1.62 -10.72 -6.85
N VAL A 31 -1.04 -9.52 -6.96
CA VAL A 31 0.36 -9.34 -7.37
C VAL A 31 1.28 -10.11 -6.42
N VAL A 32 1.15 -9.89 -5.11
CA VAL A 32 1.94 -10.62 -4.11
C VAL A 32 1.73 -12.13 -4.19
N SER A 33 0.47 -12.57 -4.33
CA SER A 33 0.12 -13.99 -4.42
C SER A 33 0.66 -14.65 -5.69
N PHE A 34 0.62 -13.96 -6.82
CA PHE A 34 1.18 -14.41 -8.09
C PHE A 34 2.70 -14.58 -7.98
N PHE A 35 3.41 -13.56 -7.48
CA PHE A 35 4.87 -13.63 -7.31
C PHE A 35 5.29 -14.74 -6.35
N LYS A 36 4.46 -15.05 -5.34
CA LYS A 36 4.61 -16.22 -4.48
C LYS A 36 4.40 -17.54 -5.25
N ALA A 37 3.32 -17.65 -6.03
CA ALA A 37 2.94 -18.89 -6.73
C ALA A 37 3.94 -19.30 -7.83
N VAL A 38 4.55 -18.34 -8.52
CA VAL A 38 5.48 -18.61 -9.64
C VAL A 38 6.93 -18.83 -9.20
N GLY A 39 7.22 -18.89 -7.89
CA GLY A 39 8.55 -19.21 -7.36
C GLY A 39 9.65 -18.19 -7.69
N LEU A 40 9.30 -17.04 -8.30
CA LEU A 40 10.24 -15.96 -8.58
C LEU A 40 10.62 -15.16 -7.33
N ALA A 41 9.89 -15.37 -6.23
CA ALA A 41 10.41 -15.17 -4.90
C ALA A 41 11.25 -16.40 -4.50
N PHE A 42 12.54 -16.39 -4.86
CA PHE A 42 13.49 -17.34 -4.28
C PHE A 42 13.67 -16.95 -2.81
N VAL A 43 12.99 -17.68 -1.94
CA VAL A 43 13.04 -17.51 -0.50
C VAL A 43 14.06 -18.52 0.04
N ASP A 44 15.12 -18.03 0.67
CA ASP A 44 16.08 -18.88 1.37
C ASP A 44 15.41 -19.53 2.60
N PHE A 45 15.51 -20.86 2.68
CA PHE A 45 14.74 -21.76 3.54
C PHE A 45 15.21 -21.76 5.01
N LYS A 46 15.62 -20.61 5.54
CA LYS A 46 15.75 -20.39 6.98
C LYS A 46 14.73 -19.41 7.56
N THR A 47 14.08 -18.56 6.73
CA THR A 47 13.23 -17.45 7.22
C THR A 47 11.90 -17.26 6.48
N ASN A 48 11.55 -18.17 5.55
CA ASN A 48 10.33 -18.31 4.73
C ASN A 48 9.12 -17.32 4.84
N THR A 49 9.30 -16.01 4.60
CA THR A 49 8.22 -15.11 4.11
C THR A 49 8.74 -14.06 3.13
N PRO A 50 7.88 -13.55 2.21
CA PRO A 50 8.17 -12.33 1.48
C PRO A 50 8.22 -11.18 2.49
N ILE A 51 9.44 -10.82 2.89
CA ILE A 51 9.63 -9.75 3.87
C ILE A 51 9.58 -8.40 3.16
N LEU A 52 8.37 -7.88 3.09
CA LEU A 52 8.08 -6.48 2.79
C LEU A 52 8.61 -5.66 3.98
N GLY A 53 9.16 -4.46 3.81
CA GLY A 53 9.86 -3.74 4.91
C GLY A 53 9.03 -3.57 6.21
N VAL A 54 7.69 -3.54 6.08
CA VAL A 54 6.72 -3.61 7.18
C VAL A 54 6.71 -4.98 7.89
N GLY A 55 6.75 -6.05 7.11
CA GLY A 55 6.93 -7.42 7.59
C GLY A 55 8.27 -7.65 8.27
N VAL A 56 9.36 -6.97 7.90
CA VAL A 56 10.70 -7.15 8.53
C VAL A 56 10.67 -6.59 9.96
N ASN A 57 10.20 -5.36 10.13
CA ASN A 57 10.11 -4.73 11.45
C ASN A 57 9.17 -5.51 12.40
N TYR A 58 8.02 -5.96 11.88
CA TYR A 58 7.10 -6.77 12.67
C TYR A 58 7.62 -8.19 12.94
N TRP A 59 8.26 -8.85 11.96
CA TRP A 59 8.86 -10.18 12.09
C TRP A 59 10.02 -10.19 13.09
N LEU A 60 10.89 -9.17 13.07
CA LEU A 60 11.98 -9.01 14.03
C LEU A 60 11.48 -8.83 15.47
N HIS A 61 10.31 -8.21 15.66
CA HIS A 61 9.69 -8.04 16.99
C HIS A 61 8.86 -9.25 17.43
N SER A 62 8.09 -9.86 16.52
CA SER A 62 7.15 -10.95 16.82
C SER A 62 7.81 -12.32 16.99
N HIS A 63 9.09 -12.48 16.66
CA HIS A 63 9.83 -13.73 16.90
C HIS A 63 9.93 -14.15 18.38
N SER A 64 9.41 -13.35 19.31
CA SER A 64 9.44 -13.62 20.75
C SER A 64 8.05 -13.68 21.42
N PHE A 65 6.96 -13.35 20.72
CA PHE A 65 5.64 -13.15 21.36
C PHE A 65 4.48 -13.76 20.56
N THR A 66 3.57 -14.42 21.28
CA THR A 66 2.28 -14.91 20.77
C THR A 66 1.27 -13.77 20.57
N LEU A 67 0.18 -14.01 19.81
CA LEU A 67 -0.91 -13.04 19.61
C LEU A 67 -1.48 -12.48 20.91
N GLY A 68 -1.69 -13.33 21.91
CA GLY A 68 -2.17 -12.92 23.22
C GLY A 68 -1.18 -11.99 23.94
N GLN A 69 0.13 -12.22 23.80
CA GLN A 69 1.16 -11.39 24.43
C GLN A 69 1.31 -10.02 23.75
N VAL A 70 1.21 -9.97 22.43
CA VAL A 70 1.22 -8.72 21.66
C VAL A 70 -0.01 -7.86 21.97
N LEU A 71 -1.21 -8.46 22.01
CA LEU A 71 -2.44 -7.73 22.32
C LEU A 71 -2.54 -7.30 23.79
N ALA A 72 -1.84 -7.97 24.70
CA ALA A 72 -1.77 -7.62 26.11
C ALA A 72 -0.75 -6.50 26.42
N SER A 73 0.14 -6.17 25.47
CA SER A 73 1.17 -5.13 25.63
C SER A 73 0.75 -3.83 24.91
N PRO A 74 0.44 -2.75 25.63
CA PRO A 74 0.09 -1.47 25.02
C PRO A 74 1.17 -0.94 24.07
N GLN A 75 2.44 -1.16 24.37
CA GLN A 75 3.55 -0.74 23.51
C GLN A 75 3.54 -1.47 22.17
N GLU A 76 3.33 -2.79 22.18
CA GLU A 76 3.31 -3.60 20.96
C GLU A 76 2.06 -3.31 20.11
N VAL A 77 0.90 -3.12 20.75
CA VAL A 77 -0.32 -2.67 20.06
C VAL A 77 -0.10 -1.31 19.40
N MET A 78 0.53 -0.36 20.10
CA MET A 78 0.83 0.95 19.52
C MET A 78 1.76 0.86 18.31
N GLN A 79 2.79 0.02 18.36
CA GLN A 79 3.67 -0.20 17.22
C GLN A 79 2.92 -0.83 16.03
N LEU A 80 2.06 -1.81 16.30
CA LEU A 80 1.18 -2.41 15.29
C LEU A 80 0.28 -1.37 14.61
N LEU A 81 -0.33 -0.48 15.40
CA LEU A 81 -1.16 0.61 14.87
C LEU A 81 -0.34 1.61 14.06
N VAL A 82 0.88 1.94 14.50
CA VAL A 82 1.81 2.78 13.72
C VAL A 82 2.13 2.11 12.40
N VAL A 83 2.46 0.83 12.37
CA VAL A 83 2.78 0.10 11.13
C VAL A 83 1.58 -0.01 10.19
N MET A 84 0.39 -0.27 10.72
CA MET A 84 -0.83 -0.47 9.92
C MET A 84 -1.42 0.86 9.42
N PHE A 85 -1.30 1.95 10.18
CA PHE A 85 -1.98 3.21 9.87
C PHE A 85 -1.04 4.42 9.84
N GLY A 86 -0.17 4.55 10.84
CA GLY A 86 0.74 5.70 10.97
C GLY A 86 1.76 5.81 9.84
N ALA A 87 2.43 4.71 9.51
CA ALA A 87 3.43 4.63 8.44
C ALA A 87 2.79 4.92 7.07
N PRO A 88 1.69 4.24 6.66
CA PRO A 88 0.96 4.62 5.45
C PRO A 88 0.57 6.10 5.43
N LEU A 89 0.06 6.64 6.54
CA LEU A 89 -0.32 8.05 6.60
C LEU A 89 0.87 8.97 6.30
N LEU A 90 2.06 8.73 6.85
CA LEU A 90 3.25 9.53 6.57
C LEU A 90 3.84 9.28 5.17
N GLU A 91 3.89 8.03 4.73
CA GLU A 91 4.43 7.64 3.42
C GLU A 91 3.61 8.26 2.29
N GLU A 92 2.28 8.25 2.41
CA GLU A 92 1.40 8.87 1.42
C GLU A 92 1.61 10.40 1.33
N VAL A 93 2.02 11.09 2.40
CA VAL A 93 2.38 12.51 2.32
C VAL A 93 3.57 12.71 1.36
N LEU A 94 4.61 11.88 1.48
CA LEU A 94 5.80 11.98 0.65
C LEU A 94 5.50 11.59 -0.81
N PHE A 95 4.90 10.44 -1.03
CA PHE A 95 4.76 9.94 -2.39
C PHE A 95 3.55 10.51 -3.13
N ARG A 96 2.47 10.87 -2.43
CA ARG A 96 1.22 11.31 -3.07
C ARG A 96 1.02 12.80 -2.83
N GLY A 97 1.20 13.24 -1.59
CA GLY A 97 1.17 14.66 -1.23
C GLY A 97 2.24 15.51 -1.91
N PHE A 98 3.45 14.98 -2.12
CA PHE A 98 4.53 15.69 -2.81
C PHE A 98 4.68 15.26 -4.28
N VAL A 99 5.08 14.00 -4.55
CA VAL A 99 5.38 13.56 -5.93
C VAL A 99 4.15 13.60 -6.85
N CYS A 100 3.04 12.97 -6.45
CA CYS A 100 1.85 12.92 -7.32
C CYS A 100 1.14 14.29 -7.41
N SER A 101 1.01 15.01 -6.30
CA SER A 101 0.40 16.35 -6.27
C SER A 101 1.18 17.37 -7.12
N GLY A 102 2.52 17.37 -7.06
CA GLY A 102 3.33 18.27 -7.89
C GLY A 102 3.14 18.03 -9.40
N MET A 103 2.85 16.78 -9.76
CA MET A 103 2.60 16.35 -11.14
C MET A 103 1.10 16.38 -11.53
N ALA A 104 0.22 16.85 -10.65
CA ALA A 104 -1.19 17.04 -10.96
C ALA A 104 -1.41 18.33 -11.79
N SER A 105 -2.20 18.26 -12.86
CA SER A 105 -2.51 19.38 -13.75
C SER A 105 -3.70 20.21 -13.31
N ASP A 106 -4.58 19.67 -12.45
CA ASP A 106 -5.79 20.33 -11.95
C ASP A 106 -6.12 19.88 -10.51
N ASP A 107 -7.16 20.48 -9.93
CA ASP A 107 -7.65 20.15 -8.57
C ASP A 107 -8.32 18.77 -8.50
N ASN A 108 -8.71 18.24 -9.65
CA ASN A 108 -9.25 16.89 -9.80
C ASN A 108 -8.16 15.82 -9.87
N GLY A 109 -6.88 16.21 -9.84
CA GLY A 109 -5.78 15.27 -9.81
C GLY A 109 -5.55 14.54 -11.13
N LYS A 110 -5.68 15.20 -12.29
CA LYS A 110 -5.20 14.63 -13.57
C LYS A 110 -3.68 14.73 -13.68
N LEU A 111 -3.04 13.76 -14.32
CA LEU A 111 -1.58 13.75 -14.50
C LEU A 111 -1.15 14.72 -15.61
N LYS A 112 -0.14 15.56 -15.35
CA LYS A 112 0.53 16.38 -16.37
C LYS A 112 1.23 15.48 -17.41
N PRO A 113 1.20 15.81 -18.71
CA PRO A 113 1.88 15.01 -19.75
C PRO A 113 3.37 14.76 -19.45
N GLN A 114 4.09 15.77 -18.96
CA GLN A 114 5.50 15.64 -18.58
C GLN A 114 5.74 14.92 -17.23
N GLY A 115 4.69 14.71 -16.44
CA GLY A 115 4.79 14.15 -15.09
C GLY A 115 4.89 12.63 -15.04
N LEU A 116 4.67 11.93 -16.16
CA LEU A 116 4.64 10.47 -16.20
C LEU A 116 5.94 9.85 -15.69
N PHE A 117 7.09 10.29 -16.18
CA PHE A 117 8.38 9.74 -15.76
C PHE A 117 8.69 10.02 -14.28
N THR A 118 8.32 11.20 -13.78
CA THR A 118 8.48 11.55 -12.36
C THR A 118 7.62 10.65 -11.46
N VAL A 119 6.36 10.41 -11.85
CA VAL A 119 5.47 9.49 -11.13
C VAL A 119 5.99 8.06 -11.21
N LEU A 120 6.45 7.59 -12.36
CA LEU A 120 7.07 6.27 -12.49
C LEU A 120 8.31 6.15 -11.60
N ALA A 121 9.23 7.12 -11.64
CA ALA A 121 10.44 7.09 -10.83
C ALA A 121 10.12 7.16 -9.33
N GLY A 122 9.25 8.08 -8.90
CA GLY A 122 8.91 8.23 -7.48
C GLY A 122 8.07 7.09 -6.93
N SER A 123 7.06 6.65 -7.67
CA SER A 123 6.11 5.65 -7.20
C SER A 123 6.51 4.21 -7.49
N PHE A 124 7.39 3.94 -8.46
CA PHE A 124 7.95 2.59 -8.67
C PHE A 124 9.34 2.46 -8.04
N ILE A 125 10.30 3.28 -8.47
CA ILE A 125 11.71 3.08 -8.12
C ILE A 125 11.96 3.50 -6.68
N ILE A 126 11.67 4.75 -6.33
CA ILE A 126 11.93 5.28 -4.98
C ILE A 126 11.05 4.54 -3.97
N PHE A 127 9.75 4.43 -4.23
CA PHE A 127 8.86 3.65 -3.35
C PHE A 127 9.33 2.20 -3.20
N GLY A 128 9.69 1.53 -4.29
CA GLY A 128 10.20 0.17 -4.26
C GLY A 128 11.45 0.01 -3.39
N LEU A 129 12.42 0.93 -3.54
CA LEU A 129 13.67 0.91 -2.78
C LEU A 129 13.47 1.23 -1.29
N PHE A 130 12.53 2.11 -0.95
CA PHE A 130 12.24 2.44 0.44
C PHE A 130 11.59 1.29 1.22
N HIS A 131 10.86 0.40 0.55
CA HIS A 131 10.06 -0.64 1.20
C HIS A 131 10.53 -2.08 0.88
N GLY A 132 11.52 -2.24 0.00
CA GLY A 132 12.02 -3.53 -0.44
C GLY A 132 13.50 -3.73 -0.14
N HIS A 133 13.86 -4.92 0.36
CA HIS A 133 15.22 -5.25 0.81
C HIS A 133 16.05 -6.02 -0.23
N TRP A 134 15.42 -6.53 -1.29
CA TRP A 134 16.04 -7.30 -2.36
C TRP A 134 15.26 -7.12 -3.67
N TYR A 135 15.86 -7.46 -4.81
CA TYR A 135 15.39 -7.06 -6.14
C TYR A 135 13.88 -7.29 -6.39
N LEU A 136 13.35 -8.48 -6.10
CA LEU A 136 11.92 -8.73 -6.32
C LEU A 136 11.04 -8.01 -5.30
N SER A 137 11.49 -7.89 -4.04
CA SER A 137 10.75 -7.12 -3.04
C SER A 137 10.67 -5.65 -3.46
N VAL A 138 11.75 -5.08 -4.00
CA VAL A 138 11.76 -3.73 -4.58
C VAL A 138 10.78 -3.65 -5.75
N MET A 139 10.77 -4.64 -6.63
CA MET A 139 9.88 -4.69 -7.78
C MET A 139 8.40 -4.79 -7.37
N VAL A 140 8.06 -5.68 -6.44
CA VAL A 140 6.69 -5.86 -5.92
C VAL A 140 6.19 -4.58 -5.25
N GLN A 141 7.03 -3.98 -4.40
CA GLN A 141 6.71 -2.71 -3.73
C GLN A 141 6.58 -1.58 -4.74
N GLY A 142 7.41 -1.55 -5.78
CA GLY A 142 7.29 -0.59 -6.87
C GLY A 142 5.96 -0.72 -7.63
N VAL A 143 5.51 -1.95 -7.92
CA VAL A 143 4.19 -2.17 -8.54
C VAL A 143 3.07 -1.67 -7.65
N ILE A 144 3.15 -1.92 -6.34
CA ILE A 144 2.21 -1.41 -5.34
C ILE A 144 2.19 0.12 -5.33
N GLY A 145 3.36 0.76 -5.32
CA GLY A 145 3.45 2.21 -5.37
C GLY A 145 2.85 2.79 -6.66
N LEU A 146 2.98 2.12 -7.81
CA LEU A 146 2.29 2.52 -9.05
C LEU A 146 0.76 2.35 -8.97
N TRP A 147 0.28 1.34 -8.25
CA TRP A 147 -1.16 1.16 -8.04
C TRP A 147 -1.75 2.25 -7.17
N LEU A 148 -1.01 2.65 -6.13
CA LEU A 148 -1.38 3.77 -5.26
C LEU A 148 -1.31 5.10 -6.03
N ALA A 149 -0.32 5.30 -6.89
CA ALA A 149 -0.29 6.45 -7.80
C ALA A 149 -1.48 6.44 -8.77
N ARG A 150 -1.81 5.28 -9.36
CA ARG A 150 -3.00 5.13 -10.20
C ARG A 150 -4.27 5.46 -9.44
N LEU A 151 -4.39 5.00 -8.19
CA LEU A 151 -5.51 5.31 -7.31
C LEU A 151 -5.60 6.81 -7.06
N TRP A 152 -4.48 7.49 -6.79
CA TRP A 152 -4.42 8.94 -6.64
C TRP A 152 -4.98 9.70 -7.86
N PHE A 153 -4.50 9.39 -9.07
CA PHE A 153 -4.94 10.11 -10.28
C PHE A 153 -6.32 9.67 -10.80
N ARG A 154 -6.94 8.64 -10.23
CA ARG A 154 -8.22 8.08 -10.72
C ARG A 154 -9.33 8.03 -9.70
N ASN A 155 -9.07 8.33 -8.44
CA ASN A 155 -10.04 8.14 -7.37
C ASN A 155 -10.30 9.41 -6.58
N GLY A 156 -11.59 9.70 -6.39
CA GLY A 156 -12.04 10.76 -5.50
C GLY A 156 -12.34 12.08 -6.22
N PRO A 157 -13.31 12.86 -5.69
CA PRO A 157 -13.68 14.17 -6.24
C PRO A 157 -12.70 15.29 -5.86
N SER A 158 -11.64 14.99 -5.09
CA SER A 158 -10.66 15.95 -4.60
C SER A 158 -9.33 15.27 -4.25
N ARG A 159 -8.26 16.07 -4.15
CA ARG A 159 -6.93 15.59 -3.72
C ARG A 159 -6.95 15.00 -2.31
N SER A 160 -7.73 15.58 -1.38
CA SER A 160 -7.87 15.04 -0.02
C SER A 160 -8.55 13.67 -0.04
N ALA A 161 -9.60 13.48 -0.85
CA ALA A 161 -10.23 12.18 -1.00
C ALA A 161 -9.28 11.15 -1.65
N SER A 162 -8.50 11.59 -2.63
CA SER A 162 -7.46 10.77 -3.29
C SER A 162 -6.40 10.31 -2.28
N TYR A 163 -5.93 11.23 -1.43
CA TYR A 163 -4.98 10.97 -0.34
C TYR A 163 -5.50 9.90 0.62
N PHE A 164 -6.68 10.11 1.22
CA PHE A 164 -7.23 9.17 2.20
C PHE A 164 -7.56 7.81 1.56
N SER A 165 -7.89 7.78 0.27
CA SER A 165 -8.08 6.53 -0.46
C SER A 165 -6.77 5.75 -0.60
N CYS A 166 -5.66 6.43 -0.88
CA CYS A 166 -4.35 5.80 -0.93
C CYS A 166 -3.91 5.31 0.45
N VAL A 167 -4.09 6.13 1.50
CA VAL A 167 -3.84 5.70 2.88
C VAL A 167 -4.66 4.46 3.23
N ALA A 168 -5.95 4.43 2.92
CA ALA A 168 -6.81 3.28 3.19
C ALA A 168 -6.34 2.02 2.43
N ALA A 169 -6.06 2.12 1.13
CA ALA A 169 -5.59 0.99 0.34
C ALA A 169 -4.23 0.45 0.84
N HIS A 170 -3.32 1.36 1.21
CA HIS A 170 -2.00 1.03 1.73
C HIS A 170 -2.08 0.41 3.14
N SER A 171 -2.93 0.93 4.02
CA SER A 171 -3.21 0.33 5.33
C SER A 171 -3.82 -1.06 5.22
N LEU A 172 -4.80 -1.27 4.32
CA LEU A 172 -5.39 -2.59 4.09
C LEU A 172 -4.34 -3.60 3.58
N TYR A 173 -3.41 -3.14 2.74
CA TYR A 173 -2.27 -3.94 2.32
C TYR A 173 -1.37 -4.30 3.51
N ASN A 174 -0.97 -3.34 4.34
CA ASN A 174 -0.13 -3.59 5.53
C ASN A 174 -0.82 -4.55 6.52
N ILE A 175 -2.12 -4.36 6.78
CA ILE A 175 -2.92 -5.28 7.60
C ILE A 175 -2.84 -6.71 7.03
N SER A 176 -3.07 -6.87 5.74
CA SER A 176 -3.06 -8.19 5.09
C SER A 176 -1.70 -8.88 5.22
N VAL A 177 -0.61 -8.11 5.07
CA VAL A 177 0.75 -8.61 5.23
C VAL A 177 1.02 -9.02 6.67
N VAL A 178 0.72 -8.14 7.64
CA VAL A 178 0.90 -8.42 9.08
C VAL A 178 0.11 -9.65 9.49
N THR A 179 -1.18 -9.74 9.13
CA THR A 179 -2.03 -10.90 9.44
C THR A 179 -1.49 -12.17 8.79
N THR A 180 -1.04 -12.11 7.53
CA THR A 180 -0.50 -13.29 6.84
C THR A 180 0.80 -13.78 7.47
N VAL A 181 1.72 -12.87 7.79
CA VAL A 181 2.97 -13.19 8.51
C VAL A 181 2.64 -13.81 9.87
N TRP A 182 1.64 -13.26 10.57
CA TRP A 182 1.21 -13.79 11.86
C TRP A 182 0.63 -15.20 11.77
N LEU A 183 -0.27 -15.45 10.82
CA LEU A 183 -0.87 -16.77 10.61
C LEU A 183 0.15 -17.84 10.18
N MET A 184 1.27 -17.43 9.60
CA MET A 184 2.32 -18.36 9.16
C MET A 184 3.36 -18.70 10.23
N PHE A 185 3.60 -17.82 11.21
CA PHE A 185 4.67 -18.02 12.22
C PHE A 185 4.23 -17.94 13.69
N GLY A 186 3.01 -17.49 13.96
CA GLY A 186 2.47 -17.38 15.32
C GLY A 186 1.80 -18.64 15.85
N SER A 187 1.96 -19.78 15.16
CA SER A 187 1.46 -21.11 15.53
C SER A 187 2.57 -22.00 16.06
#